data_AF-A0A0C3DI94-F1
#
_entry.id   AF-A0A0C3DI94-F1
#
_cell.length_a   1.000
_cell.length_b   1.000
_cell.length_c   1.000
_cell.angle_alpha   90.00
_cell.angle_beta   90.00
_cell.angle_gamma   90.00
#
_symmetry.space_group_name_H-M   'P 1'
#
loop_
_entity.id
_entity.type
_entity.pdbx_description
1 polymer ?
#
loop_
_entity_poly.entity_id
_entity_poly.type
_entity_poly.pdbx_seq_one_letter_code
_entity_poly.pdbx_strand_id
1 'polypeptide(L)'
;MPVNNGIYIQGTSSLDGAVGDIYTHPRNHTCGFCRPCEYPHHYRKTCGEIIHCGAVSEHFRDKHGIVDMGRHLSITCMWTNCWKEMSRHNFVRHVREQHLFHSRP
;
A
#
# COMPACT_ATOMS: atom_id res chain seq x y z
N MET A 1 -40.80 -31.14 -2.51
CA MET A 1 -39.69 -31.25 -1.52
C MET A 1 -39.36 -29.83 -1.04
N PRO A 2 -39.37 -29.53 0.27
CA PRO A 2 -39.38 -28.16 0.80
C PRO A 2 -37.99 -27.59 1.18
N VAL A 3 -37.93 -26.25 1.13
CA VAL A 3 -37.10 -25.18 1.76
C VAL A 3 -35.87 -25.49 2.63
N ASN A 4 -34.78 -24.72 2.44
CA ASN A 4 -34.19 -23.73 3.39
C ASN A 4 -32.83 -23.20 2.87
N ASN A 5 -32.69 -21.90 2.55
CA ASN A 5 -32.29 -20.75 3.38
C ASN A 5 -30.80 -20.35 3.23
N GLY A 6 -30.59 -19.13 2.73
CA GLY A 6 -29.31 -18.41 2.65
C GLY A 6 -29.49 -17.12 1.86
N ILE A 7 -30.27 -16.14 2.36
CA ILE A 7 -29.78 -14.99 3.17
C ILE A 7 -28.91 -14.02 2.33
N TYR A 8 -29.62 -13.01 1.77
CA TYR A 8 -29.31 -11.57 1.61
C TYR A 8 -28.04 -11.15 0.82
N ILE A 9 -27.95 -10.05 0.06
CA ILE A 9 -28.81 -8.90 -0.28
C ILE A 9 -28.10 -8.17 -1.46
N GLN A 10 -28.90 -7.57 -2.33
CA GLN A 10 -28.46 -6.67 -3.39
C GLN A 10 -27.77 -5.42 -2.81
N GLY A 11 -26.70 -4.95 -3.45
CA GLY A 11 -26.00 -3.72 -3.09
C GLY A 11 -25.62 -2.90 -4.32
N THR A 12 -26.59 -2.18 -4.89
CA THR A 12 -26.36 -1.06 -5.82
C THR A 12 -25.85 0.13 -5.03
N SER A 13 -24.72 0.75 -5.37
CA SER A 13 -24.43 2.12 -4.95
C SER A 13 -23.41 2.79 -5.88
N SER A 14 -23.93 3.69 -6.71
CA SER A 14 -23.20 4.84 -7.23
C SER A 14 -22.61 5.63 -6.06
N LEU A 15 -21.39 6.13 -6.20
CA LEU A 15 -20.81 7.10 -5.27
C LEU A 15 -20.16 8.23 -6.08
N ASP A 16 -21.01 9.18 -6.49
CA ASP A 16 -20.64 10.58 -6.66
C ASP A 16 -20.16 11.12 -5.31
N GLY A 17 -18.95 11.70 -5.27
CA GLY A 17 -18.45 12.43 -4.10
C GLY A 17 -16.98 12.15 -3.80
N ALA A 18 -16.09 12.94 -4.39
CA ALA A 18 -14.71 13.03 -3.95
C ALA A 18 -14.61 13.91 -2.70
N VAL A 19 -14.20 13.33 -1.57
CA VAL A 19 -13.55 14.03 -0.47
C VAL A 19 -12.31 13.21 -0.09
N GLY A 20 -11.17 13.88 0.01
CA GLY A 20 -9.88 13.26 0.32
C GLY A 20 -9.87 12.78 1.76
N ASP A 21 -10.15 11.50 1.96
CA ASP A 21 -10.08 10.91 3.28
C ASP A 21 -8.63 10.56 3.61
N ILE A 22 -8.13 11.27 4.63
CA ILE A 22 -6.92 10.94 5.37
C ILE A 22 -6.99 9.44 5.68
N TYR A 23 -5.96 8.68 5.30
CA TYR A 23 -5.87 7.24 5.55
C TYR A 23 -5.65 6.98 7.05
N THR A 24 -6.62 7.34 7.91
CA THR A 24 -6.67 7.01 9.33
C THR A 24 -7.18 5.60 9.48
N HIS A 25 -6.30 4.65 9.18
CA HIS A 25 -6.46 3.30 9.71
C HIS A 25 -5.18 2.80 10.35
N PRO A 26 -4.79 3.33 11.52
CA PRO A 26 -3.87 2.63 12.40
C PRO A 26 -4.67 1.50 13.06
N ARG A 27 -5.02 0.46 12.30
CA ARG A 27 -5.25 -0.84 12.93
C ARG A 27 -3.89 -1.23 13.48
N ASN A 28 -3.80 -1.36 14.80
CA ASN A 28 -2.68 -2.02 15.47
C ASN A 28 -2.50 -3.40 14.81
N HIS A 29 -1.67 -3.44 13.78
CA HIS A 29 -1.35 -4.65 13.05
C HIS A 29 -0.07 -5.19 13.67
N THR A 30 -0.14 -6.38 14.24
CA THR A 30 0.99 -7.05 14.88
C THR A 30 1.83 -7.78 13.82
N CYS A 31 2.15 -7.13 12.69
CA CYS A 31 3.10 -7.75 11.77
C CYS A 31 4.49 -7.65 12.40
N GLY A 32 5.04 -8.80 12.80
CA GLY A 32 6.42 -8.89 13.29
C GLY A 32 7.47 -8.85 12.16
N PHE A 33 7.04 -8.66 10.91
CA PHE A 33 7.92 -8.71 9.76
C PHE A 33 8.46 -7.32 9.41
N CYS A 34 9.75 -7.14 9.67
CA CYS A 34 10.52 -5.95 9.33
C CYS A 34 11.66 -6.36 8.41
N ARG A 35 12.01 -5.52 7.43
CA ARG A 35 13.20 -5.75 6.59
C ARG A 35 13.85 -4.42 6.17
N PRO A 36 15.12 -4.45 5.74
CA PRO A 36 15.76 -3.28 5.15
C PRO A 36 15.01 -2.82 3.89
N CYS A 37 14.79 -1.51 3.78
CA CYS A 37 14.26 -0.89 2.58
C CYS A 37 15.30 -0.97 1.45
N GLU A 38 14.95 -1.64 0.36
CA GLU A 38 15.84 -1.79 -0.80
C GLU A 38 15.49 -0.80 -1.93
N TYR A 39 14.69 0.22 -1.61
CA TYR A 39 14.41 1.28 -2.56
C TYR A 39 15.66 2.13 -2.79
N PRO A 40 15.91 2.60 -4.02
CA PRO A 40 17.04 3.47 -4.32
C PRO A 40 17.00 4.74 -3.48
N HIS A 41 18.16 5.09 -2.96
CA HIS A 41 18.44 6.31 -2.24
C HIS A 41 19.60 7.05 -2.92
N HIS A 42 19.99 8.21 -2.38
CA HIS A 42 21.06 9.04 -2.94
C HIS A 42 22.28 8.23 -3.40
N TYR A 43 22.80 8.58 -4.58
CA TYR A 43 24.02 8.01 -5.17
C TYR A 43 24.02 6.48 -5.39
N ARG A 44 22.94 5.94 -5.96
CA ARG A 44 22.83 4.52 -6.39
C ARG A 44 22.94 3.49 -5.26
N LYS A 45 22.87 3.92 -4.00
CA LYS A 45 22.77 3.03 -2.84
C LYS A 45 21.31 2.79 -2.53
N THR A 46 20.99 1.66 -1.93
CA THR A 46 19.66 1.41 -1.37
C THR A 46 19.50 2.14 -0.04
N CYS A 47 18.24 2.37 0.37
CA CYS A 47 17.90 3.07 1.60
C CYS A 47 18.48 2.40 2.86
N GLY A 48 18.31 1.08 2.99
CA GLY A 48 18.86 0.28 4.09
C GLY A 48 18.13 0.42 5.44
N GLU A 49 17.28 1.43 5.64
CA GLU A 49 16.52 1.57 6.89
C GLU A 49 15.54 0.41 7.10
N ILE A 50 15.43 -0.08 8.34
CA ILE A 50 14.49 -1.13 8.69
C ILE A 50 13.07 -0.56 8.67
N ILE A 51 12.21 -1.15 7.85
CA ILE A 51 10.80 -0.76 7.74
C ILE A 51 9.89 -1.94 8.06
N HIS A 52 8.71 -1.63 8.61
CA HIS A 52 7.63 -2.57 8.92
C HIS A 52 6.33 -2.12 8.26
N CYS A 53 5.30 -2.97 8.22
CA CYS A 53 4.10 -2.72 7.41
C CYS A 53 3.36 -1.41 7.76
N GLY A 54 3.38 -1.04 9.05
CA GLY A 54 2.75 0.17 9.58
C GLY A 54 3.43 1.45 9.10
N ALA A 55 4.76 1.45 9.07
CA ALA A 55 5.57 2.62 8.72
C ALA A 55 5.78 2.83 7.22
N VAL A 56 5.28 1.96 6.33
CA VAL A 56 5.53 2.09 4.87
C VAL A 56 5.15 3.48 4.33
N SER A 57 3.95 3.96 4.62
CA SER A 57 3.48 5.24 4.08
C SER A 57 4.36 6.41 4.53
N GLU A 58 4.67 6.46 5.82
CA GLU A 58 5.52 7.48 6.44
C GLU A 58 6.96 7.40 5.94
N HIS A 59 7.54 6.21 5.92
CA HIS A 59 8.90 5.99 5.43
C HIS A 59 9.08 6.47 3.98
N PHE A 60 8.17 6.11 3.07
CA PHE A 60 8.29 6.50 1.67
C PHE A 60 8.03 7.98 1.43
N ARG A 61 7.20 8.62 2.25
CA ARG A 61 7.05 10.08 2.25
C ARG A 61 8.35 10.76 2.69
N ASP A 62 8.89 10.35 3.83
CA ASP A 62 9.95 11.11 4.52
C ASP A 62 11.35 10.80 3.95
N LYS A 63 11.58 9.58 3.44
CA LYS A 63 12.89 9.12 2.94
C LYS A 63 13.01 9.14 1.43
N HIS A 64 11.89 9.00 0.71
CA HIS A 64 11.87 8.85 -0.75
C HIS A 64 11.03 9.91 -1.47
N GLY A 65 10.41 10.85 -0.73
CA GLY A 65 9.65 11.95 -1.33
C GLY A 65 8.42 11.49 -2.11
N ILE A 66 7.89 10.29 -1.84
CA ILE A 66 6.70 9.78 -2.51
C ILE A 66 5.46 10.40 -1.87
N VAL A 67 5.21 11.66 -2.21
CA VAL A 67 4.16 12.51 -1.64
C VAL A 67 3.46 13.29 -2.76
N ASP A 68 2.18 13.61 -2.54
CA ASP A 68 1.37 14.53 -3.35
C ASP A 68 1.44 14.38 -4.87
N MET A 69 1.49 13.13 -5.32
CA MET A 69 1.41 12.81 -6.74
C MET A 69 -0.03 12.94 -7.25
N GLY A 70 -0.20 13.63 -8.37
CA GLY A 70 -1.49 13.75 -9.06
C GLY A 70 -2.08 12.39 -9.43
N ARG A 71 -3.41 12.30 -9.49
CA ARG A 71 -4.15 11.04 -9.73
C ARG A 71 -3.74 10.27 -10.99
N HIS A 72 -3.18 10.95 -11.99
CA HIS A 72 -2.75 10.38 -13.26
C HIS A 72 -1.26 10.03 -13.30
N LEU A 73 -0.49 10.36 -12.26
CA LEU A 73 0.93 10.03 -12.20
C LEU A 73 1.10 8.58 -11.75
N SER A 74 1.85 7.83 -12.53
CA SER A 74 2.32 6.49 -12.17
C SER A 74 3.63 6.57 -11.39
N ILE A 75 3.79 5.64 -10.46
CA ILE A 75 5.01 5.38 -9.72
C ILE A 75 5.55 4.05 -10.23
N THR A 76 6.81 4.06 -10.66
CA THR A 76 7.56 2.83 -10.88
C THR A 76 8.13 2.38 -9.54
N CYS A 77 7.79 1.16 -9.11
CA CYS A 77 8.41 0.58 -7.93
C CYS A 77 9.85 0.22 -8.25
N MET A 78 10.78 1.06 -7.79
CA MET A 78 12.22 0.84 -7.97
C MET A 78 12.84 -0.05 -6.89
N TRP A 79 12.04 -0.68 -6.03
CA TRP A 79 12.54 -1.71 -5.11
C TRP A 79 13.33 -2.75 -5.92
N THR A 80 14.45 -3.24 -5.39
CA THR A 80 15.35 -4.18 -6.08
C THR A 80 14.57 -5.25 -6.85
N ASN A 81 14.74 -5.26 -8.18
CA ASN A 81 14.12 -6.19 -9.13
C ASN A 81 12.59 -6.15 -9.25
N CYS A 82 11.93 -5.05 -8.87
CA CYS A 82 10.46 -4.97 -8.95
C CYS A 82 9.93 -4.33 -10.25
N TRP A 83 10.29 -3.07 -10.50
CA TRP A 83 9.95 -2.29 -11.71
C TRP A 83 8.46 -2.21 -12.10
N LYS A 84 7.53 -2.61 -11.22
CA LYS A 84 6.09 -2.53 -11.50
C LYS A 84 5.62 -1.08 -11.47
N GLU A 85 4.79 -0.69 -12.44
CA GLU A 85 4.13 0.62 -12.47
C GLU A 85 2.75 0.57 -11.84
N MET A 86 2.41 1.58 -11.03
CA MET A 86 1.10 1.67 -10.38
C MET A 86 0.80 3.09 -9.90
N SER A 87 -0.45 3.35 -9.55
CA SER A 87 -0.82 4.60 -8.89
C SER A 87 -0.25 4.68 -7.46
N ARG A 88 -0.13 5.90 -6.92
CA ARG A 88 0.26 6.14 -5.52
C ARG A 88 -0.57 5.33 -4.51
N HIS A 89 -1.88 5.25 -4.73
CA HIS A 89 -2.78 4.48 -3.86
C HIS A 89 -2.44 2.98 -3.84
N ASN A 90 -2.03 2.44 -4.99
CA ASN A 90 -1.62 1.04 -5.09
C ASN A 90 -0.19 0.79 -4.62
N PHE A 91 0.68 1.81 -4.65
CA PHE A 91 2.08 1.69 -4.29
C PHE A 91 2.31 1.21 -2.85
N VAL A 92 1.66 1.84 -1.87
CA VAL A 92 1.81 1.44 -0.45
C VAL A 92 1.36 0.00 -0.23
N ARG A 93 0.24 -0.40 -0.87
CA ARG A 93 -0.27 -1.76 -0.81
C ARG A 93 0.71 -2.76 -1.44
N HIS A 94 1.19 -2.43 -2.63
CA HIS A 94 2.17 -3.22 -3.35
C HIS A 94 3.44 -3.46 -2.53
N VAL A 95 3.99 -2.44 -1.87
CA VAL A 95 5.19 -2.60 -1.03
C VAL A 95 4.92 -3.55 0.14
N ARG A 96 3.77 -3.41 0.81
CA ARG A 96 3.39 -4.30 1.92
C ARG A 96 3.29 -5.75 1.46
N GLU A 97 2.57 -6.00 0.37
CA GLU A 97 2.29 -7.36 -0.12
C GLU A 97 3.53 -8.02 -0.76
N GLN A 98 4.28 -7.29 -1.57
CA GLN A 98 5.34 -7.86 -2.40
C GLN A 98 6.72 -7.81 -1.75
N HIS A 99 6.98 -6.76 -0.96
CA HIS A 99 8.31 -6.54 -0.38
C HIS A 99 8.34 -6.85 1.11
N LEU A 100 7.27 -6.60 1.85
CA LEU A 100 7.19 -6.96 3.27
C LEU A 100 6.48 -8.30 3.51
N PHE A 101 6.18 -9.05 2.45
CA PHE A 101 5.49 -10.35 2.48
C PHE A 101 4.23 -10.36 3.34
N HIS A 102 3.53 -9.23 3.39
CA HIS A 102 2.30 -9.08 4.14
C HIS A 102 1.12 -9.47 3.24
N SER A 103 0.82 -10.76 3.16
CA SER A 103 -0.40 -11.25 2.52
C SER A 103 -1.62 -10.80 3.32
N ARG A 104 -2.66 -10.34 2.62
CA ARG A 104 -3.98 -10.14 3.22
C ARG A 104 -4.50 -11.52 3.70
N PRO A 105 -5.06 -11.64 4.91
CA PRO A 105 -5.85 -12.83 5.25
C PRO A 105 -7.09 -12.95 4.35
#